data_AF-A0A7Y2FCG5-F1
#
_entry.id   AF-A0A7Y2FCG5-F1
#
_cell.length_a   1.000
_cell.length_b   1.000
_cell.length_c   1.000
_cell.angle_alpha   90.00
_cell.angle_beta   90.00
_cell.angle_gamma   90.00
#
_symmetry.space_group_name_H-M   'P 1'
#
loop_
_entity.id
_entity.type
_entity.pdbx_description
1 polymer ?
#
loop_
_entity_poly.entity_id
_entity_poly.type
_entity_poly.pdbx_seq_one_letter_code
_entity_poly.pdbx_strand_id
1 'polypeptide(L)'
;MRKSILFFLLALCLAACNAPPLYGKNAEEFLKQKGEPAELIEALKRRRPIEESDAQRLAAYGNVAVKHLVGANPGTPVSLLVALSRHEDSEVRTGVAVNENTPLDALLSMRTRGVYTTVNSMLARNPKIPVEILWEMQRFQEASLLDLGLNPASPPDLLRTVAKKGTSLDRTWLATNPSIPEDVMLDLAQDPDELVRQYLARNRNLSDEARSLISP
;
A
#
# COMPACT_ATOMS: atom_id res chain seq x y z
N MET A 1 -10.84 1.36 19.37
CA MET A 1 -10.23 0.05 19.02
C MET A 1 -10.42 -0.42 17.58
N ARG A 2 -11.50 -0.05 16.85
CA ARG A 2 -11.67 -0.46 15.42
C ARG A 2 -10.81 0.31 14.40
N LYS A 3 -10.38 1.56 14.69
CA LYS A 3 -9.57 2.38 13.76
C LYS A 3 -8.09 1.96 13.67
N SER A 4 -7.48 1.46 14.75
CA SER A 4 -6.08 0.99 14.76
C SER A 4 -5.83 -0.32 14.00
N ILE A 5 -6.89 -1.10 13.72
CA ILE A 5 -6.79 -2.41 13.09
C ILE A 5 -6.83 -2.30 11.56
N LEU A 6 -7.61 -1.34 11.04
CA LEU A 6 -7.59 -0.98 9.61
C LEU A 6 -6.19 -0.45 9.22
N PHE A 7 -5.55 0.29 10.13
CA PHE A 7 -4.18 0.80 9.99
C PHE A 7 -3.14 -0.33 9.86
N PHE A 8 -3.32 -1.46 10.56
CA PHE A 8 -2.38 -2.58 10.55
C PHE A 8 -2.52 -3.46 9.30
N LEU A 9 -3.73 -3.62 8.78
CA LEU A 9 -4.00 -4.36 7.54
C LEU A 9 -3.63 -3.55 6.29
N LEU A 10 -3.87 -2.23 6.28
CA LEU A 10 -3.39 -1.35 5.21
C LEU A 10 -1.87 -1.20 5.24
N ALA A 11 -1.24 -1.22 6.43
CA ALA A 11 0.21 -1.25 6.55
C ALA A 11 0.81 -2.54 5.97
N LEU A 12 0.18 -3.72 6.11
CA LEU A 12 0.66 -4.90 5.36
C LEU A 12 0.37 -4.78 3.85
N CYS A 13 -0.82 -4.33 3.45
CA CYS A 13 -1.20 -4.24 2.05
C CYS A 13 -0.46 -3.12 1.27
N LEU A 14 0.11 -2.12 1.93
CA LEU A 14 0.88 -1.02 1.31
C LEU A 14 2.37 -1.02 1.68
N ALA A 15 2.78 -1.65 2.79
CA ALA A 15 4.17 -1.62 3.28
C ALA A 15 4.90 -2.97 3.18
N ALA A 16 4.21 -4.12 3.03
CA ALA A 16 4.88 -5.43 3.10
C ALA A 16 5.72 -5.80 1.86
N CYS A 17 5.56 -5.11 0.73
CA CYS A 17 6.44 -5.32 -0.44
C CYS A 17 7.31 -4.11 -0.77
N ASN A 18 7.09 -2.94 -0.15
CA ASN A 18 7.78 -1.69 -0.46
C ASN A 18 7.91 -0.74 0.75
N ALA A 19 8.07 -1.24 1.97
CA ALA A 19 8.78 -0.46 2.99
C ALA A 19 10.24 -0.93 3.05
N PRO A 20 11.11 -0.54 2.09
CA PRO A 20 12.52 -0.72 2.31
C PRO A 20 12.94 0.12 3.52
N PRO A 21 13.89 -0.37 4.33
CA PRO A 21 14.53 0.41 5.39
C PRO A 21 15.29 1.65 4.89
N LEU A 22 15.36 1.89 3.57
CA LEU A 22 16.11 2.95 2.91
C LEU A 22 15.65 4.36 3.30
N TYR A 23 14.35 4.66 3.24
CA TYR A 23 13.88 6.01 3.61
C TYR A 23 13.98 6.25 5.12
N GLY A 24 13.67 5.23 5.93
CA GLY A 24 13.73 5.32 7.38
C GLY A 24 15.12 5.70 7.87
N LYS A 25 16.15 4.99 7.41
CA LYS A 25 17.55 5.25 7.80
C LYS A 25 18.05 6.60 7.26
N ASN A 26 17.83 6.88 5.98
CA ASN A 26 18.31 8.13 5.36
C ASN A 26 17.63 9.36 5.97
N ALA A 27 16.33 9.30 6.24
CA ALA A 27 15.61 10.37 6.91
C ALA A 27 16.06 10.51 8.37
N GLU A 28 16.24 9.41 9.11
CA GLU A 28 16.70 9.43 10.49
C GLU A 28 18.06 10.13 10.64
N GLU A 29 19.05 9.73 9.84
CA GLU A 29 20.39 10.32 9.87
C GLU A 29 20.33 11.83 9.56
N PHE A 30 19.56 12.21 8.53
CA PHE A 30 19.38 13.61 8.15
C PHE A 30 18.69 14.44 9.26
N LEU A 31 17.62 13.92 9.86
CA LEU A 31 16.84 14.62 10.88
C LEU A 31 17.65 14.77 12.18
N LYS A 32 18.44 13.76 12.55
CA LYS A 32 19.40 13.86 13.67
C LYS A 32 20.42 14.98 13.44
N GLN A 33 20.96 15.10 12.22
CA GLN A 33 21.88 16.19 11.87
C GLN A 33 21.21 17.57 11.90
N LYS A 34 19.90 17.65 11.64
CA LYS A 34 19.11 18.88 11.77
C LYS A 34 18.70 19.22 13.21
N GLY A 35 19.00 18.35 14.18
CA GLY A 35 18.66 18.56 15.58
C GLY A 35 17.19 18.29 15.91
N GLU A 36 16.51 17.47 15.10
CA GLU A 36 15.12 17.12 15.33
C GLU A 36 14.93 16.21 16.55
N PRO A 37 13.85 16.37 17.33
CA PRO A 37 13.58 15.53 18.49
C PRO A 37 13.52 14.05 18.14
N ALA A 38 14.15 13.20 18.96
CA ALA A 38 14.17 11.76 18.73
C ALA A 38 12.76 11.15 18.68
N GLU A 39 11.84 11.67 19.49
CA GLU A 39 10.43 11.27 19.53
C GLU A 39 9.73 11.54 18.20
N LEU A 40 10.02 12.67 17.56
CA LEU A 40 9.45 13.05 16.26
C LEU A 40 10.01 12.17 15.14
N ILE A 41 11.31 11.90 15.16
CA ILE A 41 11.95 10.98 14.20
C ILE A 41 11.34 9.58 14.31
N GLU A 42 11.16 9.07 15.53
CA GLU A 42 10.50 7.78 15.76
C GLU A 42 9.02 7.82 15.40
N ALA A 43 8.32 8.94 15.60
CA ALA A 43 6.95 9.11 15.13
C ALA A 43 6.84 8.99 13.62
N LEU A 44 7.71 9.66 12.86
CA LEU A 44 7.78 9.56 11.40
C LEU A 44 8.04 8.14 10.92
N LYS A 45 9.09 7.48 11.45
CA LYS A 45 9.47 6.11 11.05
C LYS A 45 8.36 5.10 11.28
N ARG A 46 7.64 5.24 12.40
CA ARG A 46 6.52 4.37 12.77
C ARG A 46 5.18 4.82 12.19
N ARG A 47 5.17 5.86 11.33
CA ARG A 47 3.97 6.49 10.78
C ARG A 47 2.92 6.82 11.84
N ARG A 48 3.37 7.22 13.04
CA ARG A 48 2.48 7.77 14.07
C ARG A 48 2.11 9.20 13.65
N PRO A 49 0.85 9.63 13.83
CA PRO A 49 0.45 11.00 13.52
C PRO A 49 1.41 12.02 14.13
N ILE A 50 1.80 13.01 13.34
CA ILE A 50 2.59 14.18 13.76
C ILE A 50 1.73 15.43 13.67
N GLU A 51 2.15 16.49 14.35
CA GLU A 51 1.47 17.79 14.29
C GLU A 51 1.63 18.44 12.91
N GLU A 52 0.65 19.26 12.51
CA GLU A 52 0.67 19.99 11.24
C GLU A 52 1.92 20.86 11.11
N SER A 53 2.30 21.57 12.18
CA SER A 53 3.49 22.42 12.19
C SER A 53 4.78 21.62 11.95
N ASP A 54 4.86 20.40 12.49
CA ASP A 54 5.99 19.51 12.25
C ASP A 54 5.98 19.00 10.81
N ALA A 55 4.83 18.57 10.29
CA ALA A 55 4.71 18.13 8.90
C ALA A 55 5.16 19.21 7.91
N GLN A 56 4.72 20.45 8.10
CA GLN A 56 5.12 21.60 7.27
C GLN A 56 6.63 21.87 7.36
N ARG A 57 7.17 21.93 8.57
CA ARG A 57 8.58 22.19 8.83
C ARG A 57 9.49 21.11 8.25
N LEU A 58 9.12 19.84 8.41
CA LEU A 58 9.85 18.69 7.88
C LEU A 58 9.78 18.62 6.35
N ALA A 59 8.64 18.93 5.75
CA ALA A 59 8.49 18.97 4.28
C ALA A 59 9.28 20.10 3.62
N ALA A 60 9.59 21.17 4.36
CA ALA A 60 10.45 22.25 3.89
C ALA A 60 11.93 21.83 3.72
N TYR A 61 12.33 20.70 4.29
CA TYR A 61 13.67 20.16 4.05
C TYR A 61 13.82 19.65 2.62
N GLY A 62 15.00 19.88 2.02
CA GLY A 62 15.36 19.38 0.69
C GLY A 62 15.67 17.88 0.62
N ASN A 63 15.24 17.09 1.61
CA ASN A 63 15.55 15.66 1.69
C ASN A 63 14.36 14.81 1.22
N VAL A 64 14.55 14.06 0.14
CA VAL A 64 13.53 13.19 -0.47
C VAL A 64 12.98 12.15 0.51
N ALA A 65 13.84 11.54 1.32
CA ALA A 65 13.41 10.52 2.29
C ALA A 65 12.52 11.12 3.40
N VAL A 66 12.84 12.32 3.89
CA VAL A 66 11.98 13.04 4.83
C VAL A 66 10.64 13.36 4.18
N LYS A 67 10.63 13.92 2.96
CA LYS A 67 9.38 14.24 2.25
C LYS A 67 8.53 12.99 1.96
N HIS A 68 9.14 11.85 1.63
CA HIS A 68 8.43 10.58 1.50
C HIS A 68 7.77 10.19 2.83
N LEU A 69 8.50 10.23 3.94
CA LEU A 69 7.95 9.88 5.27
C LEU A 69 6.84 10.84 5.71
N VAL A 70 6.98 12.13 5.44
CA VAL A 70 5.90 13.11 5.66
C VAL A 70 4.72 12.79 4.77
N GLY A 71 4.91 12.58 3.46
CA GLY A 71 3.85 12.19 2.54
C GLY A 71 3.08 10.96 2.99
N ALA A 72 3.76 9.97 3.59
CA ALA A 72 3.16 8.73 4.10
C ALA A 72 2.59 8.82 5.52
N ASN A 73 2.75 9.93 6.23
CA ASN A 73 2.34 10.07 7.63
C ASN A 73 0.84 10.43 7.74
N PRO A 74 0.04 9.74 8.58
CA PRO A 74 -1.38 10.04 8.74
C PRO A 74 -1.68 11.43 9.33
N GLY A 75 -0.73 12.05 10.03
CA GLY A 75 -0.86 13.42 10.55
C GLY A 75 -0.62 14.51 9.50
N THR A 76 -0.21 14.16 8.28
CA THR A 76 0.11 15.15 7.25
C THR A 76 -1.16 15.84 6.73
N PRO A 77 -1.23 17.18 6.76
CA PRO A 77 -2.39 17.92 6.28
C PRO A 77 -2.66 17.68 4.80
N VAL A 78 -3.94 17.68 4.43
CA VAL A 78 -4.40 17.48 3.04
C VAL A 78 -3.76 18.48 2.07
N SER A 79 -3.65 19.75 2.46
CA SER A 79 -3.02 20.79 1.64
C SER A 79 -1.56 20.45 1.29
N LEU A 80 -0.82 19.90 2.25
CA LEU A 80 0.55 19.46 2.06
C LEU A 80 0.63 18.18 1.22
N LEU A 81 -0.30 17.23 1.38
CA LEU A 81 -0.40 16.05 0.50
C LEU A 81 -0.64 16.45 -0.96
N VAL A 82 -1.53 17.41 -1.21
CA VAL A 82 -1.77 17.95 -2.56
C VAL A 82 -0.51 18.59 -3.12
N ALA A 83 0.24 19.36 -2.33
CA ALA A 83 1.51 19.94 -2.77
C ALA A 83 2.55 18.86 -3.10
N LEU A 84 2.73 17.87 -2.22
CA LEU A 84 3.70 16.78 -2.39
C LEU A 84 3.33 15.84 -3.55
N SER A 85 2.03 15.70 -3.90
CA SER A 85 1.61 14.91 -5.07
C SER A 85 2.19 15.41 -6.39
N ARG A 86 2.56 16.71 -6.45
CA ARG A 86 3.15 17.37 -7.62
C ARG A 86 4.67 17.40 -7.60
N HIS A 87 5.30 16.79 -6.59
CA HIS A 87 6.76 16.78 -6.46
C HIS A 87 7.39 16.03 -7.65
N GLU A 88 8.53 16.50 -8.14
CA GLU A 88 9.23 15.93 -9.30
C GLU A 88 9.74 14.51 -9.06
N ASP A 89 10.20 14.25 -7.84
CA ASP A 89 10.71 12.95 -7.40
C ASP A 89 9.55 11.96 -7.15
N SER A 90 9.58 10.81 -7.83
CA SER A 90 8.58 9.76 -7.69
C SER A 90 8.53 9.16 -6.29
N GLU A 91 9.62 9.16 -5.55
CA GLU A 91 9.65 8.63 -4.18
C GLU A 91 8.89 9.51 -3.20
N VAL A 92 8.83 10.83 -3.42
CA VAL A 92 7.92 11.67 -2.65
C VAL A 92 6.47 11.31 -2.97
N ARG A 93 6.15 11.11 -4.26
CA ARG A 93 4.81 10.73 -4.72
C ARG A 93 4.36 9.36 -4.23
N THR A 94 5.26 8.38 -4.09
CA THR A 94 4.93 7.05 -3.52
C THR A 94 4.50 7.17 -2.06
N GLY A 95 5.17 8.03 -1.27
CA GLY A 95 4.76 8.34 0.10
C GLY A 95 3.33 8.90 0.17
N VAL A 96 3.01 9.86 -0.70
CA VAL A 96 1.66 10.44 -0.81
C VAL A 96 0.62 9.40 -1.25
N ALA A 97 0.98 8.51 -2.18
CA ALA A 97 0.08 7.49 -2.72
C ALA A 97 -0.38 6.47 -1.68
N VAL A 98 0.43 6.19 -0.65
CA VAL A 98 0.09 5.24 0.42
C VAL A 98 -0.62 5.89 1.62
N ASN A 99 -0.85 7.20 1.59
CA ASN A 99 -1.49 7.92 2.68
C ASN A 99 -3.02 7.90 2.54
N GLU A 100 -3.70 7.42 3.59
CA GLU A 100 -5.16 7.31 3.65
C GLU A 100 -5.88 8.66 3.62
N ASN A 101 -5.19 9.77 3.90
CA ASN A 101 -5.75 11.11 3.87
C ASN A 101 -5.56 11.82 2.52
N THR A 102 -4.84 11.22 1.57
CA THR A 102 -4.65 11.81 0.24
C THR A 102 -5.99 11.87 -0.52
N PRO A 103 -6.39 13.04 -1.03
CA PRO A 103 -7.56 13.19 -1.89
C PRO A 103 -7.47 12.40 -3.20
N LEU A 104 -8.61 11.95 -3.72
CA LEU A 104 -8.67 11.13 -4.91
C LEU A 104 -8.14 11.85 -6.16
N ASP A 105 -8.47 13.11 -6.34
CA ASP A 105 -7.98 13.95 -7.44
C ASP A 105 -6.45 14.06 -7.41
N ALA A 106 -5.85 14.25 -6.24
CA ALA A 106 -4.40 14.24 -6.06
C ALA A 106 -3.80 12.87 -6.41
N LEU A 107 -4.39 11.76 -5.95
CA LEU A 107 -3.95 10.40 -6.30
C LEU A 107 -3.97 10.17 -7.82
N LEU A 108 -5.08 10.51 -8.48
CA LEU A 108 -5.23 10.31 -9.92
C LEU A 108 -4.31 11.21 -10.74
N SER A 109 -3.97 12.40 -10.24
CA SER A 109 -3.02 13.31 -10.90
C SER A 109 -1.59 12.74 -10.98
N MET A 110 -1.24 11.80 -10.09
CA MET A 110 0.08 11.15 -10.07
C MET A 110 0.18 9.95 -11.03
N ARG A 111 -0.95 9.46 -11.56
CA ARG A 111 -0.99 8.28 -12.43
C ARG A 111 -0.33 8.58 -13.77
N THR A 112 0.56 7.71 -14.23
CA THR A 112 1.11 7.76 -15.58
C THR A 112 0.46 6.68 -16.45
N ARG A 113 -0.39 7.06 -17.40
CA ARG A 113 -1.14 6.07 -18.21
C ARG A 113 -0.21 5.31 -19.16
N GLY A 114 -0.48 4.01 -19.35
CA GLY A 114 0.25 3.13 -20.25
C GLY A 114 1.68 2.75 -19.83
N VAL A 115 2.09 3.05 -18.59
CA VAL A 115 3.45 2.80 -18.11
C VAL A 115 3.41 2.13 -16.74
N TYR A 116 4.20 1.07 -16.56
CA TYR A 116 4.45 0.49 -15.25
C TYR A 116 5.41 1.39 -14.45
N THR A 117 4.97 1.90 -13.30
CA THR A 117 5.79 2.75 -12.41
C THR A 117 5.54 2.39 -10.95
N THR A 118 6.51 2.67 -10.07
CA THR A 118 6.33 2.49 -8.62
C THR A 118 5.14 3.29 -8.08
N VAL A 119 4.89 4.49 -8.62
CA VAL A 119 3.72 5.31 -8.26
C VAL A 119 2.43 4.59 -8.65
N ASN A 120 2.32 4.08 -9.88
CA ASN A 120 1.15 3.32 -10.31
C ASN A 120 0.97 2.04 -9.49
N SER A 121 2.03 1.32 -9.12
CA SER A 121 1.94 0.18 -8.19
C SER A 121 1.33 0.59 -6.84
N MET A 122 1.74 1.74 -6.27
CA MET A 122 1.16 2.23 -5.02
C MET A 122 -0.30 2.67 -5.19
N LEU A 123 -0.65 3.31 -6.31
CA LEU A 123 -2.02 3.67 -6.64
C LEU A 123 -2.89 2.42 -6.78
N ALA A 124 -2.44 1.40 -7.51
CA ALA A 124 -3.17 0.16 -7.73
C ALA A 124 -3.51 -0.57 -6.43
N ARG A 125 -2.71 -0.40 -5.37
CA ARG A 125 -2.93 -0.97 -4.03
C ARG A 125 -3.84 -0.11 -3.13
N ASN A 126 -4.10 1.14 -3.50
CA ASN A 126 -4.85 2.07 -2.68
C ASN A 126 -6.37 1.83 -2.84
N PRO A 127 -7.10 1.58 -1.74
CA PRO A 127 -8.54 1.28 -1.78
C PRO A 127 -9.42 2.42 -2.27
N LYS A 128 -8.89 3.65 -2.37
CA LYS A 128 -9.62 4.80 -2.92
C LYS A 128 -9.67 4.81 -4.43
N ILE A 129 -8.81 4.04 -5.11
CA ILE A 129 -8.80 4.01 -6.58
C ILE A 129 -10.07 3.31 -7.08
N PRO A 130 -10.87 3.96 -7.96
CA PRO A 130 -12.09 3.37 -8.48
C PRO A 130 -11.84 2.09 -9.27
N VAL A 131 -12.80 1.18 -9.24
CA VAL A 131 -12.73 -0.12 -9.92
C VAL A 131 -12.48 0.04 -11.43
N GLU A 132 -13.07 1.06 -12.05
CA GLU A 132 -12.87 1.36 -13.48
C GLU A 132 -11.42 1.68 -13.79
N ILE A 133 -10.73 2.37 -12.87
CA ILE A 133 -9.31 2.70 -13.00
C ILE A 133 -8.44 1.47 -12.79
N LEU A 134 -8.78 0.59 -11.84
CA LEU A 134 -8.06 -0.69 -11.65
C LEU A 134 -8.12 -1.57 -12.91
N TRP A 135 -9.28 -1.60 -13.59
CA TRP A 135 -9.43 -2.28 -14.88
C TRP A 135 -8.57 -1.66 -15.97
N GLU A 136 -8.55 -0.33 -16.08
CA GLU A 136 -7.66 0.33 -17.03
C GLU A 136 -6.19 0.01 -16.74
N MET A 137 -5.78 0.09 -15.48
CA MET A 137 -4.40 -0.21 -15.07
C MET A 137 -4.01 -1.64 -15.42
N GLN A 138 -4.90 -2.61 -15.21
CA GLN A 138 -4.69 -4.00 -15.62
C GLN A 138 -4.57 -4.11 -17.15
N ARG A 139 -5.50 -3.50 -17.90
CA ARG A 139 -5.56 -3.56 -19.37
C ARG A 139 -4.30 -2.97 -20.01
N PHE A 140 -3.83 -1.84 -19.49
CA PHE A 140 -2.67 -1.11 -20.00
C PHE A 140 -1.36 -1.52 -19.32
N GLN A 141 -1.37 -2.55 -18.47
CA GLN A 141 -0.19 -3.06 -17.75
C GLN A 141 0.54 -1.98 -16.93
N GLU A 142 -0.22 -1.07 -16.33
CA GLU A 142 0.31 0.04 -15.54
C GLU A 142 0.71 -0.38 -14.12
N ALA A 143 0.24 -1.54 -13.67
CA ALA A 143 0.56 -2.16 -12.39
C ALA A 143 0.59 -3.68 -12.53
N SER A 144 1.25 -4.36 -11.59
CA SER A 144 1.35 -5.82 -11.61
C SER A 144 0.07 -6.50 -11.11
N LEU A 145 -0.09 -7.79 -11.41
CA LEU A 145 -1.18 -8.59 -10.83
C LEU A 145 -1.08 -8.66 -9.30
N LEU A 146 0.13 -8.65 -8.73
CA LEU A 146 0.37 -8.52 -7.29
C LEU A 146 -0.26 -7.24 -6.73
N ASP A 147 0.05 -6.10 -7.33
CA ASP A 147 -0.41 -4.79 -6.84
C ASP A 147 -1.94 -4.72 -6.81
N LEU A 148 -2.57 -5.22 -7.87
CA LEU A 148 -4.02 -5.28 -7.97
C LEU A 148 -4.61 -6.32 -7.01
N GLY A 149 -3.97 -7.47 -6.83
CA GLY A 149 -4.38 -8.52 -5.90
C GLY A 149 -4.31 -8.09 -4.43
N LEU A 150 -3.45 -7.12 -4.10
CA LEU A 150 -3.33 -6.54 -2.75
C LEU A 150 -4.38 -5.46 -2.45
N ASN A 151 -5.10 -4.95 -3.45
CA ASN A 151 -6.11 -3.91 -3.23
C ASN A 151 -7.42 -4.53 -2.70
N PRO A 152 -7.90 -4.16 -1.50
CA PRO A 152 -9.15 -4.69 -0.97
C PRO A 152 -10.39 -4.17 -1.70
N ALA A 153 -10.27 -3.15 -2.55
CA ALA A 153 -11.31 -2.67 -3.45
C ALA A 153 -11.23 -3.27 -4.86
N SER A 154 -10.28 -4.17 -5.12
CA SER A 154 -10.19 -4.84 -6.43
C SER A 154 -11.45 -5.65 -6.73
N PRO A 155 -11.97 -5.57 -7.96
CA PRO A 155 -13.20 -6.26 -8.33
C PRO A 155 -12.98 -7.78 -8.33
N PRO A 156 -14.00 -8.60 -7.96
CA PRO A 156 -13.88 -10.05 -7.88
C PRO A 156 -13.28 -10.71 -9.12
N ASP A 157 -13.65 -10.26 -10.33
CA ASP A 157 -13.14 -10.85 -11.58
C ASP A 157 -11.65 -10.56 -11.83
N LEU A 158 -11.16 -9.43 -11.32
CA LEU A 158 -9.73 -9.15 -11.33
C LEU A 158 -9.01 -10.04 -10.31
N LEU A 159 -9.58 -10.24 -9.11
CA LEU A 159 -9.01 -11.17 -8.12
C LEU A 159 -8.96 -12.61 -8.65
N ARG A 160 -9.99 -13.06 -9.38
CA ARG A 160 -9.98 -14.32 -10.13
C ARG A 160 -8.88 -14.36 -11.19
N THR A 161 -8.64 -13.24 -11.86
CA THR A 161 -7.54 -13.14 -12.85
C THR A 161 -6.18 -13.29 -12.17
N VAL A 162 -5.97 -12.68 -11.00
CA VAL A 162 -4.75 -12.85 -10.20
C VAL A 162 -4.60 -14.30 -9.75
N ALA A 163 -5.67 -14.94 -9.25
CA ALA A 163 -5.64 -16.35 -8.84
C ALA A 163 -5.25 -17.29 -9.99
N LYS A 164 -5.77 -17.06 -11.20
CA LYS A 164 -5.57 -17.95 -12.35
C LYS A 164 -4.26 -17.72 -13.10
N LYS A 165 -3.81 -16.46 -13.21
CA LYS A 165 -2.66 -16.06 -14.04
C LYS A 165 -1.45 -15.62 -13.24
N GLY A 166 -1.61 -15.40 -11.94
CA GLY A 166 -0.55 -14.98 -11.05
C GLY A 166 0.45 -16.10 -10.77
N THR A 167 1.68 -15.68 -10.49
CA THR A 167 2.73 -16.51 -9.90
C THR A 167 2.31 -17.02 -8.52
N SER A 168 3.04 -17.99 -7.97
CA SER A 168 2.84 -18.43 -6.57
C SER A 168 2.93 -17.25 -5.59
N LEU A 169 3.83 -16.28 -5.85
CA LEU A 169 3.93 -15.07 -5.04
C LEU A 169 2.67 -14.21 -5.12
N ASP A 170 2.15 -13.98 -6.33
CA ASP A 170 0.90 -13.21 -6.52
C ASP A 170 -0.26 -13.87 -5.76
N ARG A 171 -0.38 -15.20 -5.84
CA ARG A 171 -1.43 -15.97 -5.14
C ARG A 171 -1.24 -15.96 -3.62
N THR A 172 0.01 -16.00 -3.14
CA THR A 172 0.33 -15.92 -1.71
C THR A 172 -0.14 -14.59 -1.11
N TRP A 173 0.11 -13.48 -1.83
CA TRP A 173 -0.34 -12.17 -1.40
C TRP A 173 -1.84 -11.98 -1.60
N LEU A 174 -2.41 -12.49 -2.69
CA LEU A 174 -3.86 -12.50 -2.91
C LEU A 174 -4.58 -13.19 -1.76
N ALA A 175 -4.03 -14.29 -1.22
CA ALA A 175 -4.58 -14.99 -0.07
C ALA A 175 -4.71 -14.13 1.18
N THR A 176 -3.98 -13.01 1.29
CA THR A 176 -4.10 -12.05 2.40
C THR A 176 -5.19 -11.00 2.20
N ASN A 177 -5.72 -10.87 0.98
CA ASN A 177 -6.72 -9.86 0.66
C ASN A 177 -8.07 -10.24 1.31
N PRO A 178 -8.66 -9.38 2.16
CA PRO A 178 -9.91 -9.68 2.87
C PRO A 178 -11.12 -9.76 1.94
N SER A 179 -11.00 -9.31 0.69
CA SER A 179 -12.09 -9.18 -0.27
C SER A 179 -12.07 -10.25 -1.37
N ILE A 180 -11.22 -11.28 -1.27
CA ILE A 180 -11.26 -12.39 -2.22
C ILE A 180 -12.64 -13.09 -2.17
N PRO A 181 -13.25 -13.42 -3.31
CA PRO A 181 -14.54 -14.10 -3.33
C PRO A 181 -14.40 -15.58 -2.92
N GLU A 182 -15.52 -16.19 -2.51
CA GLU A 182 -15.56 -17.58 -2.00
C GLU A 182 -14.89 -18.58 -2.96
N ASP A 183 -15.19 -18.52 -4.26
CA ASP A 183 -14.61 -19.42 -5.25
C ASP A 183 -13.08 -19.30 -5.32
N VAL A 184 -12.54 -18.08 -5.17
CA VAL A 184 -11.09 -17.87 -5.07
C VAL A 184 -10.54 -18.41 -3.76
N MET A 185 -11.26 -18.30 -2.63
CA MET A 185 -10.82 -18.94 -1.38
C MET A 185 -10.71 -20.46 -1.53
N LEU A 186 -11.71 -21.09 -2.14
CA LEU A 186 -11.75 -22.55 -2.34
C LEU A 186 -10.64 -23.02 -3.30
N ASP A 187 -10.36 -22.25 -4.35
CA ASP A 187 -9.24 -22.51 -5.27
C ASP A 187 -7.90 -22.40 -4.52
N LEU A 188 -7.69 -21.33 -3.75
CA LEU A 188 -6.44 -21.09 -3.00
C LEU A 188 -6.25 -22.08 -1.84
N ALA A 189 -7.33 -22.60 -1.25
CA ALA A 189 -7.24 -23.62 -0.19
C ALA A 189 -6.66 -24.94 -0.69
N GLN A 190 -6.79 -25.21 -2.00
CA GLN A 190 -6.26 -26.38 -2.69
C GLN A 190 -5.03 -26.03 -3.54
N ASP A 191 -4.47 -24.82 -3.40
CA ASP A 191 -3.31 -24.41 -4.18
C ASP A 191 -2.16 -25.39 -3.97
N PRO A 192 -1.42 -25.79 -5.02
CA PRO A 192 -0.27 -26.67 -4.88
C PRO A 192 0.81 -26.08 -3.97
N ASP A 193 0.92 -24.75 -3.89
CA ASP A 193 1.91 -24.08 -3.05
C ASP A 193 1.45 -24.00 -1.58
N GLU A 194 2.24 -24.56 -0.68
CA GLU A 194 1.97 -24.55 0.75
C GLU A 194 1.93 -23.12 1.33
N LEU A 195 2.75 -22.19 0.83
CA LEU A 195 2.74 -20.81 1.29
C LEU A 195 1.40 -20.14 0.99
N VAL A 196 0.81 -20.40 -0.17
CA VAL A 196 -0.51 -19.87 -0.51
C VAL A 196 -1.55 -20.33 0.52
N ARG A 197 -1.58 -21.63 0.82
CA ARG A 197 -2.49 -22.22 1.81
C ARG A 197 -2.25 -21.66 3.23
N GLN A 198 -0.98 -21.52 3.64
CA GLN A 198 -0.62 -20.98 4.96
C GLN A 198 -1.04 -19.51 5.13
N TYR A 199 -0.88 -18.68 4.10
CA TYR A 199 -1.31 -17.28 4.15
C TYR A 199 -2.83 -17.17 4.10
N LEU A 200 -3.50 -18.01 3.30
CA LEU A 200 -4.96 -18.09 3.29
C LEU A 200 -5.53 -18.47 4.66
N ALA A 201 -4.91 -19.41 5.37
CA ALA A 201 -5.31 -19.82 6.72
C ALA A 201 -5.30 -18.66 7.73
N ARG A 202 -4.49 -17.62 7.48
CA ARG A 202 -4.39 -16.40 8.29
C ARG A 202 -5.33 -15.28 7.82
N ASN A 203 -6.02 -15.45 6.69
CA ASN A 203 -7.02 -14.51 6.23
C ASN A 203 -8.19 -14.46 7.21
N ARG A 204 -8.51 -13.26 7.68
CA ARG A 204 -9.56 -13.05 8.69
C ARG A 204 -10.96 -13.32 8.16
N ASN A 205 -11.14 -13.28 6.85
CA ASN A 205 -12.42 -13.51 6.19
C ASN A 205 -12.50 -14.91 5.58
N LEU A 206 -11.57 -15.82 5.91
CA LEU A 206 -11.58 -17.19 5.43
C LEU A 206 -12.88 -17.91 5.82
N SER A 207 -13.58 -18.45 4.81
CA SER A 207 -14.80 -19.24 5.01
C SER A 207 -14.54 -20.57 5.70
N ASP A 208 -15.57 -21.12 6.34
CA ASP A 208 -15.47 -22.43 7.00
C ASP A 208 -15.22 -23.56 5.99
N GLU A 209 -15.80 -23.45 4.79
CA GLU A 209 -15.58 -24.41 3.71
C GLU A 209 -14.12 -24.40 3.25
N ALA A 210 -13.57 -23.23 2.91
CA ALA A 210 -12.16 -23.12 2.54
C ALA A 210 -11.23 -23.55 3.68
N ARG A 211 -11.56 -23.22 4.93
CA ARG A 211 -10.81 -23.68 6.12
C ARG A 211 -10.75 -25.20 6.23
N SER A 212 -11.83 -25.90 5.90
CA SER A 212 -11.88 -27.37 5.95
C SER A 212 -11.00 -28.05 4.88
N LEU A 213 -10.68 -27.34 3.79
CA LEU A 213 -9.86 -27.83 2.69
C LEU A 213 -8.35 -27.62 2.90
N ILE A 214 -7.96 -26.66 3.74
CA ILE A 214 -6.55 -26.43 4.08
C ILE A 214 -6.07 -27.59 4.95
N SER A 215 -5.37 -28.53 4.33
CA SER A 215 -4.72 -29.63 5.06
C SER A 215 -3.62 -29.10 5.98
N PRO A 216 -3.37 -29.75 7.15
CA PRO A 216 -2.28 -29.40 8.06
C PRO A 216 -0.89 -29.44 7.41
#